data_AF-A0A964R011-F1
#
_entry.id   AF-A0A964R011-F1
#
_cell.length_a   1.000
_cell.length_b   1.000
_cell.length_c   1.000
_cell.angle_alpha   90.00
_cell.angle_beta   90.00
_cell.angle_gamma   90.00
#
_symmetry.space_group_name_H-M   'P 1'
#
loop_
_entity.id
_entity.type
_entity.pdbx_description
1 polymer ?
#
loop_
_entity_poly.entity_id
_entity_poly.type
_entity_poly.pdbx_seq_one_letter_code
_entity_poly.pdbx_strand_id
1 'polypeptide(L)'
;MSEFKFACPVCGQHITCDSATSGTQMECPTCFGKLVVPQPPVAASSHLVLTAARVSNRPAPTVATDALTPAAKSFPVAAVMIVVVLCAAAGAAVVFRDKLFKPSRPHVAAVTNSEPAQTREMNLPVVTRPAEDTNWTLSLAEVKIPEGRATGWINGRHFAFDRATVQGGTLSFRQGKNWPPEVGVTIQLVARQGEDLAGKTVNIETNRDHPPRVTLRWKEAEQPRNQMVREGYALRLEFGAVAGNRLPGKIYLCTPDDAKSWVAGTFEAEIKKPAPPKPPKAPKVPAPTTPKR
;
A
#
# COMPACT_ATOMS: atom_id res chain seq x y z
N MET A 1 -26.66 -36.72 -9.38
CA MET A 1 -25.81 -35.51 -9.44
C MET A 1 -24.82 -35.62 -8.30
N SER A 2 -23.57 -36.00 -8.57
CA SER A 2 -22.54 -36.16 -7.54
C SER A 2 -21.92 -34.81 -7.23
N GLU A 3 -22.12 -34.34 -6.01
CA GLU A 3 -21.53 -33.09 -5.53
C GLU A 3 -20.17 -33.37 -4.87
N PHE A 4 -19.18 -32.51 -5.07
CA PHE A 4 -17.86 -32.62 -4.43
C PHE A 4 -17.34 -31.26 -3.97
N LYS A 5 -16.47 -31.29 -2.96
CA LYS A 5 -15.94 -30.10 -2.27
C LYS A 5 -14.45 -29.95 -2.55
N PHE A 6 -14.01 -28.74 -2.86
CA PHE A 6 -12.60 -28.40 -3.05
C PHE A 6 -12.28 -27.03 -2.45
N ALA A 7 -10.99 -26.72 -2.28
CA ALA A 7 -10.56 -25.44 -1.73
C ALA A 7 -10.05 -24.49 -2.84
N CYS A 8 -10.46 -23.23 -2.78
CA CYS A 8 -9.91 -22.17 -3.63
C CYS A 8 -8.43 -21.94 -3.29
N PRO A 9 -7.51 -21.98 -4.27
CA PRO A 9 -6.07 -21.80 -4.02
C PRO A 9 -5.70 -20.37 -3.59
N VAL A 10 -6.57 -19.39 -3.84
CA VAL A 10 -6.28 -17.96 -3.57
C VAL A 10 -6.71 -17.57 -2.16
N CYS A 11 -7.93 -17.91 -1.76
CA CYS A 11 -8.49 -17.50 -0.47
C CYS A 11 -8.74 -18.66 0.51
N GLY A 12 -8.54 -19.91 0.09
CA GLY A 12 -8.82 -21.09 0.92
C GLY A 12 -10.31 -21.39 1.11
N GLN A 13 -11.20 -20.67 0.43
CA GLN A 13 -12.65 -20.91 0.54
C GLN A 13 -12.98 -22.33 0.05
N HIS A 14 -13.73 -23.08 0.85
CA HIS A 14 -14.27 -24.34 0.40
C HIS A 14 -15.51 -24.12 -0.48
N ILE A 15 -15.44 -24.62 -1.70
CA ILE A 15 -16.48 -24.50 -2.73
C ILE A 15 -17.03 -25.90 -3.00
N THR A 16 -18.35 -26.01 -3.05
CA THR A 16 -19.03 -27.24 -3.44
C THR A 16 -19.59 -27.08 -4.84
N CYS A 17 -19.35 -28.06 -5.71
CA CYS A 17 -19.75 -28.02 -7.11
C CYS A 17 -20.23 -29.39 -7.59
N ASP A 18 -21.04 -29.39 -8.64
CA ASP A 18 -21.44 -30.63 -9.29
C ASP A 18 -20.24 -31.21 -10.06
N SER A 19 -20.07 -32.53 -10.01
CA SER A 19 -19.20 -33.28 -10.91
C SER A 19 -19.29 -32.86 -12.39
N ALA A 20 -20.47 -32.45 -12.88
CA ALA A 20 -20.68 -32.02 -14.26
C ALA A 20 -19.92 -30.74 -14.65
N THR A 21 -19.54 -29.88 -13.70
CA THR A 21 -18.81 -28.63 -13.97
C THR A 21 -17.29 -28.79 -13.85
N SER A 22 -16.80 -30.01 -13.65
CA SER A 22 -15.36 -30.32 -13.61
C SER A 22 -14.66 -29.89 -14.90
N GLY A 23 -13.52 -29.22 -14.77
CA GLY A 23 -12.76 -28.66 -15.90
C GLY A 23 -13.31 -27.35 -16.47
N THR A 24 -14.47 -26.86 -16.00
CA THR A 24 -14.97 -25.54 -16.40
C THR A 24 -14.33 -24.41 -15.59
N GLN A 25 -14.32 -23.21 -16.16
CA GLN A 25 -13.86 -22.00 -15.48
C GLN A 25 -15.01 -21.38 -14.69
N MET A 26 -14.76 -21.07 -13.42
CA MET A 26 -15.69 -20.33 -12.57
C MET A 26 -14.95 -19.28 -11.74
N GLU A 27 -15.69 -18.33 -11.20
CA GLU A 27 -15.17 -17.30 -10.29
C GLU A 27 -15.41 -17.70 -8.84
N CYS A 28 -14.38 -17.55 -8.00
CA CYS A 28 -14.54 -17.76 -6.57
C CYS A 28 -15.49 -16.71 -5.97
N PRO A 29 -16.53 -17.07 -5.19
CA PRO A 29 -17.45 -16.10 -4.60
C PRO A 29 -16.81 -15.22 -3.51
N THR A 30 -15.62 -15.59 -3.01
CA THR A 30 -14.95 -14.88 -1.91
C THR A 30 -13.86 -13.94 -2.42
N CYS A 31 -13.07 -14.36 -3.40
CA CYS A 31 -11.94 -13.57 -3.91
C CYS A 31 -12.09 -13.14 -5.38
N PHE A 32 -13.20 -13.51 -6.03
CA PHE A 32 -13.48 -13.23 -7.46
C PHE A 32 -12.39 -13.70 -8.43
N GLY A 33 -11.48 -14.55 -7.97
CA GLY A 33 -10.42 -15.13 -8.78
C GLY A 33 -10.97 -16.20 -9.71
N LYS A 34 -10.57 -16.15 -10.98
CA LYS A 34 -10.89 -17.16 -11.99
C LYS A 34 -10.13 -18.46 -11.70
N LEU A 35 -10.85 -19.56 -11.57
CA LEU A 35 -10.30 -20.87 -11.24
C LEU A 35 -10.96 -21.97 -12.07
N VAL A 36 -10.21 -23.04 -12.33
CA VAL A 36 -10.72 -24.24 -13.01
C VAL A 36 -11.17 -25.24 -11.97
N VAL A 37 -12.40 -25.72 -12.09
CA VAL A 37 -12.97 -26.73 -11.19
C VAL A 37 -12.15 -28.04 -11.32
N PRO A 38 -11.52 -28.56 -10.25
CA PRO A 38 -10.72 -29.77 -10.32
C PRO A 38 -11.60 -30.99 -10.59
N GLN A 39 -11.04 -32.04 -11.19
CA GLN A 39 -11.81 -33.27 -11.40
C GLN A 39 -12.12 -33.97 -10.07
N PRO A 40 -13.31 -34.57 -9.91
CA PRO A 40 -13.67 -35.30 -8.70
C PRO A 40 -12.83 -36.60 -8.65
N PRO A 41 -12.34 -37.02 -7.49
CA PRO A 41 -11.64 -38.30 -7.37
C PRO A 41 -12.62 -39.45 -7.64
N VAL A 42 -12.21 -40.39 -8.51
CA VAL A 42 -13.05 -41.51 -8.98
C VAL A 42 -13.23 -42.60 -7.91
N ALA A 43 -12.61 -42.46 -6.74
CA ALA A 43 -12.68 -43.43 -5.65
C ALA A 43 -13.34 -42.82 -4.41
N ALA A 44 -14.47 -43.40 -4.00
CA ALA A 44 -15.07 -43.15 -2.71
C ALA A 44 -14.07 -43.53 -1.60
N SER A 45 -13.91 -42.64 -0.63
CA SER A 45 -13.00 -42.72 0.53
C SER A 45 -11.53 -42.31 0.28
N SER A 46 -11.27 -41.01 0.29
CA SER A 46 -10.16 -40.46 1.08
C SER A 46 -10.33 -38.95 1.26
N HIS A 47 -10.05 -38.49 2.48
CA HIS A 47 -10.15 -37.12 2.96
C HIS A 47 -9.04 -36.22 2.36
N LEU A 48 -8.92 -36.17 1.04
CA LEU A 48 -7.90 -35.39 0.34
C LEU A 48 -8.52 -34.08 -0.17
N VAL A 49 -8.13 -32.97 0.45
CA VAL A 49 -8.51 -31.62 0.03
C VAL A 49 -7.79 -31.32 -1.29
N LEU A 50 -8.50 -31.49 -2.41
CA LEU A 50 -8.01 -31.09 -3.73
C LEU A 50 -7.94 -29.55 -3.78
N THR A 51 -6.75 -29.05 -4.12
CA THR A 51 -6.50 -27.62 -4.34
C THR A 51 -6.64 -27.35 -5.83
N ALA A 52 -7.51 -26.41 -6.22
CA ALA A 52 -7.70 -26.09 -7.63
C ALA A 52 -6.44 -25.43 -8.23
N ALA A 53 -6.17 -25.69 -9.51
CA ALA A 53 -5.07 -25.07 -10.23
C ALA A 53 -5.45 -23.67 -10.74
N ARG A 54 -4.54 -22.70 -10.57
CA ARG A 54 -4.67 -21.36 -11.16
C ARG A 54 -4.41 -21.41 -12.66
N VAL A 55 -5.24 -20.71 -13.45
CA VAL A 55 -4.94 -20.46 -14.86
C VAL A 55 -3.75 -19.50 -14.91
N SER A 56 -2.56 -20.03 -15.24
CA SER A 56 -1.39 -19.20 -15.46
C SER A 56 -1.42 -18.70 -16.90
N ASN A 57 -1.32 -17.39 -17.09
CA ASN A 57 -1.07 -16.78 -18.39
C ASN A 57 0.42 -16.98 -18.76
N ARG A 58 0.87 -18.24 -18.85
CA ARG A 58 2.23 -18.59 -19.29
C ARG A 58 2.18 -18.82 -20.81
N PRO A 59 2.98 -18.10 -21.61
CA PRO A 59 3.20 -18.46 -23.01
C PRO A 59 3.69 -19.91 -23.08
N ALA A 60 3.09 -20.71 -23.97
CA ALA A 60 3.44 -22.11 -24.15
C ALA A 60 4.97 -22.28 -24.32
N PRO A 61 5.59 -23.32 -23.73
CA PRO A 61 6.99 -23.61 -23.98
C PRO A 61 7.15 -23.97 -25.45
N THR A 62 7.79 -23.09 -26.20
CA THR A 62 8.26 -23.38 -27.56
C THR A 62 9.32 -24.47 -27.45
N VAL A 63 8.98 -25.67 -27.89
CA VAL A 63 9.95 -26.74 -28.13
C VAL A 63 10.92 -26.21 -29.18
N ALA A 64 12.20 -26.13 -28.80
CA ALA A 64 13.27 -25.75 -29.69
C ALA A 64 13.44 -26.85 -30.75
N THR A 65 13.06 -26.55 -31.98
CA THR A 65 13.55 -27.29 -33.14
C THR A 65 14.83 -26.59 -33.58
N ASP A 66 15.96 -27.25 -33.35
CA ASP A 66 17.25 -26.87 -33.94
C ASP A 66 17.12 -26.84 -35.46
N ALA A 67 17.30 -25.66 -36.04
CA ALA A 67 17.64 -25.50 -37.45
C ALA A 67 18.78 -24.49 -37.54
N LEU A 68 19.97 -25.03 -37.81
CA LEU A 68 21.16 -24.26 -38.22
C LEU A 68 20.83 -23.42 -39.45
N THR A 69 21.25 -22.14 -39.47
CA THR A 69 21.87 -21.42 -40.61
C THR A 69 22.20 -19.95 -40.23
N PRO A 70 23.09 -19.26 -40.96
CA PRO A 70 24.27 -18.61 -40.36
C PRO A 70 24.15 -17.10 -40.11
N ALA A 71 25.03 -16.61 -39.24
CA ALA A 71 25.19 -15.20 -38.90
C ALA A 71 25.79 -14.38 -40.06
N ALA A 72 25.02 -13.43 -40.58
CA ALA A 72 25.51 -12.31 -41.36
C ALA A 72 25.52 -11.04 -40.48
N LYS A 73 26.71 -10.51 -40.20
CA LYS A 73 26.89 -9.27 -39.42
C LYS A 73 26.72 -8.07 -40.35
N SER A 74 25.65 -7.30 -40.19
CA SER A 74 25.54 -5.93 -40.71
C SER A 74 25.74 -4.94 -39.56
N PHE A 75 26.84 -4.17 -39.63
CA PHE A 75 27.12 -3.08 -38.72
C PHE A 75 26.13 -1.92 -38.98
N PRO A 76 25.38 -1.42 -37.97
CA PRO A 76 24.38 -0.38 -38.19
C PRO A 76 25.04 1.01 -38.20
N VAL A 77 25.45 1.45 -39.39
CA VAL A 77 26.00 2.80 -39.65
C VAL A 77 25.05 3.93 -39.20
N ALA A 78 23.75 3.65 -39.09
CA ALA A 78 22.73 4.60 -38.62
C ALA A 78 22.88 5.00 -37.13
N ALA A 79 23.38 4.10 -36.27
CA ALA A 79 23.52 4.39 -34.84
C ALA A 79 24.66 5.38 -34.54
N VAL A 80 25.73 5.35 -35.33
CA VAL A 80 26.88 6.26 -35.18
C VAL A 80 26.53 7.68 -35.64
N MET A 81 25.73 7.83 -36.69
CA MET A 81 25.28 9.15 -37.17
C MET A 81 24.36 9.86 -36.17
N ILE A 82 23.48 9.12 -35.48
CA ILE A 82 22.58 9.67 -34.46
C ILE A 82 23.37 10.17 -33.24
N VAL A 83 24.40 9.43 -32.82
CA VAL A 83 25.28 9.84 -31.70
C VAL A 83 26.09 11.09 -32.05
N VAL A 84 26.62 11.19 -33.28
CA VAL A 84 27.37 12.38 -33.72
C VAL A 84 26.47 13.62 -33.78
N VAL A 85 25.23 13.48 -34.26
CA VAL A 85 24.26 14.60 -34.30
C VAL A 85 23.85 15.04 -32.89
N LEU A 86 23.64 14.09 -31.96
CA LEU A 86 23.33 14.41 -30.56
C LEU A 86 24.50 15.09 -29.84
N CYS A 87 25.74 14.66 -30.09
CA CYS A 87 26.93 15.31 -29.54
C CYS A 87 27.14 16.72 -30.08
N ALA A 88 26.86 16.96 -31.37
CA ALA A 88 26.92 18.29 -31.98
C ALA A 88 25.86 19.25 -31.41
N ALA A 89 24.63 18.75 -31.19
CA ALA A 89 23.55 19.54 -30.58
C ALA A 89 23.83 19.89 -29.10
N ALA A 90 24.40 18.95 -28.35
CA ALA A 90 24.83 19.19 -26.97
C ALA A 90 25.97 20.21 -26.88
N GLY A 91 26.94 20.15 -27.81
CA GLY A 91 28.03 21.12 -27.90
C GLY A 91 27.54 22.55 -28.18
N ALA A 92 26.57 22.72 -29.09
CA ALA A 92 25.99 24.02 -29.41
C ALA A 92 25.21 24.65 -28.23
N ALA A 93 24.53 23.84 -27.42
CA ALA A 93 23.76 24.31 -26.25
C ALA A 93 24.66 24.79 -25.09
N VAL A 94 25.86 24.23 -24.95
CA VAL A 94 26.81 24.64 -23.91
C VAL A 94 27.51 25.95 -24.27
N VAL A 95 27.81 26.18 -25.56
CA VAL A 95 28.47 27.42 -26.02
C VAL A 95 27.52 28.64 -26.01
N PHE A 96 26.20 28.43 -26.10
CA PHE A 96 25.22 29.52 -26.11
C PHE A 96 24.61 29.86 -24.74
N ARG A 97 25.06 29.20 -23.66
CA ARG A 97 24.46 29.34 -22.33
C ARG A 97 24.69 30.73 -21.70
N ASP A 98 25.76 31.44 -22.07
CA ASP A 98 26.10 32.77 -21.55
C ASP A 98 25.41 33.95 -22.26
N LYS A 99 24.63 33.71 -23.32
CA LYS A 99 23.88 34.79 -24.03
C LYS A 99 22.35 34.76 -23.85
N LEU A 100 21.79 33.75 -23.18
CA LEU A 100 20.33 33.60 -23.00
C LEU A 100 19.80 33.90 -21.59
N PHE A 101 20.66 33.97 -20.57
CA PHE A 101 20.23 34.31 -19.20
C PHE A 101 20.85 35.63 -18.74
N LYS A 102 20.23 36.74 -19.13
CA LYS A 102 20.39 38.03 -18.43
C LYS A 102 19.49 37.99 -17.18
N PRO A 103 20.02 38.13 -15.96
CA PRO A 103 19.17 38.29 -14.78
C PRO A 103 18.52 39.67 -14.78
N SER A 104 17.20 39.70 -14.83
CA SER A 104 16.41 40.92 -14.57
C SER A 104 16.65 41.37 -13.13
N ARG A 105 17.07 42.63 -12.99
CA ARG A 105 17.19 43.34 -11.71
C ARG A 105 15.85 43.29 -10.95
N PRO A 106 15.83 43.03 -9.63
CA PRO A 106 14.65 43.29 -8.84
C PRO A 106 14.40 44.80 -8.77
N HIS A 107 13.17 45.19 -9.08
CA HIS A 107 12.65 46.53 -8.96
C HIS A 107 12.55 46.89 -7.47
N VAL A 108 13.47 47.74 -7.01
CA VAL A 108 13.31 48.49 -5.75
C VAL A 108 12.17 49.49 -5.98
N ALA A 109 10.98 49.17 -5.48
CA ALA A 109 9.94 50.17 -5.24
C ALA A 109 10.13 50.67 -3.80
N ALA A 110 10.74 51.84 -3.67
CA ALA A 110 10.67 52.64 -2.47
C ALA A 110 9.31 53.35 -2.43
N VAL A 111 8.50 53.07 -1.40
CA VAL A 111 7.41 53.95 -0.99
C VAL A 111 7.35 53.99 0.53
N THR A 112 7.98 55.04 1.05
CA THR A 112 7.55 55.96 2.12
C THR A 112 7.07 55.42 3.48
N ASN A 113 7.78 55.86 4.52
CA ASN A 113 7.44 55.78 5.96
C ASN A 113 5.97 56.05 6.28
N SER A 114 5.37 55.18 7.11
CA SER A 114 4.51 55.52 8.25
C SER A 114 4.28 54.28 9.13
N GLU A 115 4.68 54.36 10.39
CA GLU A 115 4.42 53.44 11.51
C GLU A 115 3.32 54.06 12.41
N PRO A 116 2.60 53.36 13.32
CA PRO A 116 2.34 51.92 13.52
C PRO A 116 0.84 51.57 13.54
N ALA A 117 0.49 50.30 13.31
CA ALA A 117 -0.70 49.71 13.93
C ALA A 117 -0.41 48.24 14.26
N GLN A 118 -0.13 47.98 15.53
CA GLN A 118 -0.03 46.66 16.11
C GLN A 118 -1.42 45.98 16.08
N THR A 119 -1.57 44.96 15.26
CA THR A 119 -2.57 43.92 15.49
C THR A 119 -1.85 42.62 15.79
N ARG A 120 -1.79 42.32 17.10
CA ARG A 120 -1.30 41.08 17.69
C ARG A 120 -2.30 39.98 17.35
N GLU A 121 -2.10 39.26 16.26
CA GLU A 121 -2.82 38.00 16.01
C GLU A 121 -1.91 36.79 16.22
N MET A 122 -2.22 36.14 17.34
CA MET A 122 -1.83 34.84 17.87
C MET A 122 -0.91 33.98 16.99
N ASN A 123 0.31 33.83 17.48
CA ASN A 123 1.27 32.80 17.11
C ASN A 123 0.67 31.40 17.37
N LEU A 124 0.03 30.78 16.38
CA LEU A 124 -0.01 29.32 16.31
C LEU A 124 1.33 28.87 15.73
N PRO A 125 2.02 27.88 16.32
CA PRO A 125 3.15 27.26 15.64
C PRO A 125 2.58 26.54 14.42
N VAL A 126 2.62 27.19 13.26
CA VAL A 126 2.64 26.50 11.98
C VAL A 126 3.91 25.66 12.05
N VAL A 127 3.76 24.37 12.32
CA VAL A 127 4.83 23.40 12.11
C VAL A 127 5.08 23.43 10.60
N THR A 128 5.98 24.30 10.17
CA THR A 128 6.42 24.42 8.79
C THR A 128 6.99 23.06 8.41
N ARG A 129 6.37 22.44 7.40
CA ARG A 129 6.89 21.24 6.74
C ARG A 129 8.36 21.54 6.38
N PRO A 130 9.35 20.75 6.83
CA PRO A 130 10.71 20.88 6.31
C PRO A 130 10.65 20.77 4.78
N ALA A 131 11.21 21.75 4.08
CA ALA A 131 11.07 21.94 2.63
C ALA A 131 11.75 20.85 1.77
N GLU A 132 12.14 19.73 2.36
CA GLU A 132 12.71 18.59 1.67
C GLU A 132 11.96 17.34 2.14
N ASP A 133 11.10 16.79 1.28
CA ASP A 133 10.43 15.51 1.46
C ASP A 133 11.46 14.35 1.36
N THR A 134 12.66 14.47 1.95
CA THR A 134 13.80 13.53 1.79
C THR A 134 13.45 12.10 2.22
N ASN A 135 12.42 11.95 3.06
CA ASN A 135 11.96 10.64 3.55
C ASN A 135 10.79 10.05 2.75
N TRP A 136 10.17 10.81 1.83
CA TRP A 136 9.09 10.30 0.98
C TRP A 136 9.65 9.82 -0.36
N THR A 137 9.63 8.50 -0.57
CA THR A 137 9.90 7.89 -1.86
C THR A 137 9.04 6.65 -2.04
N LEU A 138 8.55 6.45 -3.26
CA LEU A 138 7.81 5.24 -3.63
C LEU A 138 8.73 4.09 -4.08
N SER A 139 10.04 4.35 -4.19
CA SER A 139 11.04 3.31 -4.51
C SER A 139 11.63 2.74 -3.23
N LEU A 140 11.51 1.42 -3.03
CA LEU A 140 11.98 0.73 -1.82
C LEU A 140 13.45 0.25 -1.90
N ALA A 141 14.07 0.32 -3.08
CA ALA A 141 15.38 -0.30 -3.34
C ALA A 141 16.52 0.26 -2.46
N GLU A 142 16.47 1.56 -2.13
CA GLU A 142 17.53 2.26 -1.38
C GLU A 142 17.05 2.79 -0.02
N VAL A 143 15.83 2.42 0.39
CA VAL A 143 15.23 2.93 1.62
C VAL A 143 15.93 2.35 2.84
N LYS A 144 16.57 3.23 3.61
CA LYS A 144 17.07 2.95 4.96
C LYS A 144 16.03 3.41 5.97
N ILE A 145 15.47 2.48 6.73
CA ILE A 145 14.50 2.82 7.77
C ILE A 145 15.25 3.42 8.97
N PRO A 146 14.88 4.62 9.46
CA PRO A 146 15.51 5.21 10.64
C PRO A 146 15.39 4.30 11.87
N GLU A 147 16.43 4.27 12.71
CA GLU A 147 16.39 3.52 13.98
C GLU A 147 15.57 4.24 15.08
N GLY A 148 15.29 5.53 14.90
CA GLY A 148 14.45 6.31 15.81
C GLY A 148 12.98 5.89 15.76
N ARG A 149 12.23 6.24 16.82
CA ARG A 149 10.78 5.96 16.91
C ARG A 149 10.06 6.47 15.67
N ALA A 150 9.13 5.68 15.14
CA ALA A 150 8.45 6.01 13.90
C ALA A 150 7.68 7.34 13.99
N THR A 151 7.99 8.21 13.04
CA THR A 151 7.39 9.54 12.87
C THR A 151 7.10 9.78 11.39
N GLY A 152 6.32 10.81 11.09
CA GLY A 152 6.13 11.22 9.71
C GLY A 152 5.07 12.29 9.55
N TRP A 153 4.43 12.29 8.39
CA TRP A 153 3.41 13.26 8.00
C TRP A 153 2.23 12.54 7.38
N ILE A 154 1.02 12.87 7.82
CA ILE A 154 -0.23 12.28 7.32
C ILE A 154 -1.19 13.41 6.97
N ASN A 155 -1.57 13.49 5.70
CA ASN A 155 -2.44 14.53 5.16
C ASN A 155 -1.99 15.94 5.58
N GLY A 156 -0.69 16.21 5.51
CA GLY A 156 -0.10 17.51 5.91
C GLY A 156 -0.03 17.77 7.42
N ARG A 157 -0.31 16.77 8.26
CA ARG A 157 -0.22 16.85 9.73
C ARG A 157 0.96 16.04 10.23
N HIS A 158 1.71 16.59 11.19
CA HIS A 158 2.77 15.85 11.85
C HIS A 158 2.20 14.63 12.57
N PHE A 159 2.85 13.49 12.39
CA PHE A 159 2.47 12.22 12.98
C PHE A 159 3.57 11.67 13.87
N ALA A 160 3.23 11.48 15.14
CA ALA A 160 4.01 10.70 16.09
C ALA A 160 3.04 9.84 16.90
N PHE A 161 3.18 8.52 16.79
CA PHE A 161 2.21 7.62 17.43
C PHE A 161 2.44 7.60 18.96
N ASP A 162 1.34 7.64 19.72
CA ASP A 162 1.34 7.37 21.17
C ASP A 162 1.26 5.87 21.42
N ARG A 163 0.47 5.16 20.60
CA ARG A 163 0.20 3.73 20.73
C ARG A 163 0.23 3.01 19.40
N ALA A 164 0.97 1.91 19.36
CA ALA A 164 0.95 0.92 18.29
C ALA A 164 0.32 -0.38 18.81
N THR A 165 -0.60 -0.96 18.06
CA THR A 165 -1.25 -2.24 18.41
C THR A 165 -1.36 -3.13 17.19
N VAL A 166 -1.21 -4.43 17.37
CA VAL A 166 -1.51 -5.43 16.36
C VAL A 166 -2.65 -6.33 16.87
N GLN A 167 -3.71 -6.44 16.08
CA GLN A 167 -4.88 -7.26 16.41
C GLN A 167 -5.27 -8.06 15.17
N GLY A 168 -5.14 -9.39 15.23
CA GLY A 168 -5.20 -10.20 14.02
C GLY A 168 -4.10 -9.79 13.04
N GLY A 169 -4.43 -9.58 11.77
CA GLY A 169 -3.54 -8.96 10.77
C GLY A 169 -3.60 -7.43 10.72
N THR A 170 -4.30 -6.75 11.64
CA THR A 170 -4.43 -5.28 11.60
C THR A 170 -3.39 -4.61 12.48
N LEU A 171 -2.42 -3.94 11.87
CA LEU A 171 -1.44 -3.08 12.54
C LEU A 171 -1.99 -1.64 12.59
N SER A 172 -2.12 -1.08 13.79
CA SER A 172 -2.68 0.27 14.00
C SER A 172 -1.72 1.14 14.78
N PHE A 173 -1.43 2.32 14.24
CA PHE A 173 -0.71 3.40 14.90
C PHE A 173 -1.67 4.56 15.16
N ARG A 174 -1.70 5.06 16.39
CA ARG A 174 -2.64 6.09 16.83
C ARG A 174 -1.92 7.18 17.61
N GLN A 175 -2.25 8.43 17.28
CA GLN A 175 -1.87 9.63 18.01
C GLN A 175 -3.13 10.26 18.64
N GLY A 176 -3.00 10.71 19.88
CA GLY A 176 -4.07 11.25 20.70
C GLY A 176 -4.55 10.27 21.77
N LYS A 177 -4.99 10.83 22.90
CA LYS A 177 -5.48 10.08 24.06
C LYS A 177 -6.92 9.57 23.87
N ASN A 178 -7.71 10.28 23.06
CA ASN A 178 -9.13 10.02 22.89
C ASN A 178 -9.42 9.23 21.61
N TRP A 179 -10.53 8.49 21.61
CA TRP A 179 -11.09 7.90 20.39
C TRP A 179 -12.18 8.83 19.85
N PRO A 180 -12.18 9.16 18.54
CA PRO A 180 -11.21 8.78 17.52
C PRO A 180 -9.85 9.48 17.67
N PRO A 181 -8.75 8.86 17.20
CA PRO A 181 -7.42 9.46 17.26
C PRO A 181 -7.38 10.74 16.43
N GLU A 182 -6.49 11.65 16.80
CA GLU A 182 -6.26 12.90 16.09
C GLU A 182 -5.62 12.64 14.73
N VAL A 183 -4.65 11.72 14.69
CA VAL A 183 -3.99 11.22 13.49
C VAL A 183 -3.70 9.72 13.67
N GLY A 184 -3.81 8.93 12.61
CA GLY A 184 -3.51 7.50 12.69
C GLY A 184 -3.31 6.82 11.34
N VAL A 185 -2.63 5.68 11.40
CA VAL A 185 -2.42 4.77 10.28
C VAL A 185 -2.89 3.39 10.67
N THR A 186 -3.65 2.75 9.80
CA THR A 186 -4.06 1.35 9.97
C THR A 186 -3.71 0.56 8.72
N ILE A 187 -2.98 -0.53 8.89
CA ILE A 187 -2.52 -1.41 7.81
C ILE A 187 -3.15 -2.79 8.04
N GLN A 188 -3.89 -3.26 7.05
CA GLN A 188 -4.59 -4.55 7.08
C GLN A 188 -3.74 -5.61 6.36
N LEU A 189 -2.81 -6.21 7.11
CA LEU A 189 -1.91 -7.26 6.64
C LEU A 189 -2.63 -8.61 6.54
N VAL A 190 -2.08 -9.50 5.71
CA VAL A 190 -2.57 -10.87 5.56
C VAL A 190 -1.96 -11.75 6.65
N ALA A 191 -2.58 -11.78 7.81
CA ALA A 191 -2.21 -12.63 8.95
C ALA A 191 -3.44 -12.98 9.81
N ARG A 192 -3.44 -14.15 10.45
CA ARG A 192 -4.57 -14.58 11.29
C ARG A 192 -4.47 -13.97 12.69
N GLN A 193 -3.25 -13.86 13.21
CA GLN A 193 -2.91 -13.29 14.51
C GLN A 193 -1.65 -12.44 14.42
N GLY A 194 -1.38 -11.62 15.45
CA GLY A 194 -0.24 -10.69 15.43
C GLY A 194 1.10 -11.42 15.47
N GLU A 195 1.14 -12.57 16.15
CA GLU A 195 2.28 -13.47 16.29
C GLU A 195 2.72 -14.05 14.95
N ASP A 196 1.79 -14.22 14.00
CA ASP A 196 2.13 -14.71 12.66
C ASP A 196 3.02 -13.73 11.89
N LEU A 197 3.12 -12.47 12.33
CA LEU A 197 3.98 -11.46 11.70
C LEU A 197 5.41 -11.50 12.23
N ALA A 198 5.67 -12.20 13.33
CA ALA A 198 6.98 -12.21 13.99
C ALA A 198 8.09 -12.72 13.06
N GLY A 199 9.21 -12.00 13.02
CA GLY A 199 10.36 -12.30 12.18
C GLY A 199 10.13 -12.14 10.67
N LYS A 200 8.94 -11.69 10.23
CA LYS A 200 8.63 -11.53 8.81
C LYS A 200 9.00 -10.15 8.31
N THR A 201 9.37 -10.10 7.03
CA THR A 201 9.50 -8.85 6.28
C THR A 201 8.37 -8.79 5.25
N VAL A 202 7.65 -7.67 5.23
CA VAL A 202 6.60 -7.40 4.24
C VAL A 202 7.07 -6.25 3.36
N ASN A 203 7.24 -6.53 2.07
CA ASN A 203 7.63 -5.54 1.06
C ASN A 203 6.50 -5.40 0.01
N ILE A 204 5.98 -4.18 -0.12
CA ILE A 204 4.89 -3.83 -1.03
C ILE A 204 5.36 -2.69 -1.93
N GLU A 205 5.58 -3.01 -3.20
CA GLU A 205 5.89 -2.04 -4.24
C GLU A 205 4.60 -1.47 -4.85
N THR A 206 4.71 -0.33 -5.53
CA THR A 206 3.57 0.39 -6.11
C THR A 206 2.83 -0.39 -7.21
N ASN A 207 3.51 -1.34 -7.85
CA ASN A 207 2.99 -2.20 -8.92
C ASN A 207 2.33 -3.49 -8.41
N ARG A 208 2.29 -3.71 -7.09
CA ARG A 208 1.81 -4.98 -6.52
C ARG A 208 0.31 -5.11 -6.75
N ASP A 209 -0.09 -6.27 -7.25
CA ASP A 209 -1.50 -6.63 -7.35
C ASP A 209 -2.09 -6.95 -5.97
N HIS A 210 -3.30 -6.45 -5.72
CA HIS A 210 -4.06 -6.58 -4.47
C HIS A 210 -3.22 -6.39 -3.18
N PRO A 211 -2.59 -5.22 -2.96
CA PRO A 211 -1.78 -4.99 -1.78
C PRO A 211 -2.67 -4.85 -0.52
N PRO A 212 -2.10 -5.00 0.68
CA PRO A 212 -2.77 -4.71 1.95
C PRO A 212 -3.52 -3.36 1.92
N ARG A 213 -4.64 -3.24 2.61
CA ARG A 213 -5.33 -1.94 2.69
C ARG A 213 -4.64 -1.05 3.71
N VAL A 214 -4.33 0.18 3.32
CA VAL A 214 -3.83 1.22 4.21
C VAL A 214 -4.95 2.23 4.42
N THR A 215 -5.29 2.51 5.68
CA THR A 215 -6.22 3.57 6.06
C THR A 215 -5.47 4.65 6.81
N LEU A 216 -5.43 5.84 6.22
CA LEU A 216 -4.99 7.05 6.88
C LEU A 216 -6.19 7.69 7.57
N ARG A 217 -5.99 8.20 8.79
CA ARG A 217 -7.05 8.84 9.58
C ARG A 217 -6.54 10.14 10.15
N TRP A 218 -7.39 11.16 10.15
CA TRP A 218 -7.13 12.44 10.81
C TRP A 218 -8.44 13.10 11.24
N LYS A 219 -8.35 14.12 12.09
CA LYS A 219 -9.47 15.02 12.38
C LYS A 219 -9.43 16.26 11.50
N GLU A 220 -10.58 16.68 11.01
CA GLU A 220 -10.81 17.94 10.28
C GLU A 220 -11.99 18.65 10.92
N ALA A 221 -11.77 19.85 11.49
CA ALA A 221 -12.78 20.58 12.26
C ALA A 221 -13.53 19.68 13.28
N GLU A 222 -12.76 18.94 14.12
CA GLU A 222 -13.23 17.92 15.07
C GLU A 222 -13.91 16.67 14.48
N GLN A 223 -14.22 16.64 13.18
CA GLN A 223 -14.81 15.48 12.53
C GLN A 223 -13.75 14.48 12.08
N PRO A 224 -13.93 13.17 12.33
CA PRO A 224 -12.99 12.17 11.85
C PRO A 224 -13.10 11.98 10.34
N ARG A 225 -11.97 12.15 9.64
CA ARG A 225 -11.78 11.82 8.23
C ARG A 225 -10.91 10.57 8.10
N ASN A 226 -11.20 9.75 7.08
CA ASN A 226 -10.34 8.63 6.71
C ASN A 226 -10.14 8.63 5.20
N GLN A 227 -8.93 8.26 4.77
CA GLN A 227 -8.63 7.95 3.38
C GLN A 227 -8.12 6.54 3.28
N MET A 228 -8.67 5.79 2.34
CA MET A 228 -8.31 4.40 2.10
C MET A 228 -7.45 4.33 0.85
N VAL A 229 -6.21 3.89 1.01
CA VAL A 229 -5.25 3.68 -0.06
C VAL A 229 -5.20 2.18 -0.34
N ARG A 230 -5.52 1.81 -1.58
CA ARG A 230 -5.63 0.41 -2.02
C ARG A 230 -4.58 -0.02 -3.03
N GLU A 231 -3.79 0.93 -3.56
CA GLU A 231 -2.77 0.71 -4.58
C GLU A 231 -1.80 1.90 -4.63
N GLY A 232 -0.70 1.75 -5.37
CA GLY A 232 0.22 2.86 -5.68
C GLY A 232 1.05 3.37 -4.49
N TYR A 233 1.01 2.70 -3.34
CA TYR A 233 1.80 3.05 -2.17
C TYR A 233 3.02 2.11 -2.04
N ALA A 234 4.05 2.59 -1.35
CA ALA A 234 5.22 1.81 -1.00
C ALA A 234 5.19 1.50 0.50
N LEU A 235 5.36 0.23 0.88
CA LEU A 235 5.40 -0.20 2.27
C LEU A 235 6.49 -1.25 2.48
N ARG A 236 7.39 -0.98 3.43
CA ARG A 236 8.32 -1.95 3.98
C ARG A 236 8.08 -2.06 5.48
N LEU A 237 7.79 -3.27 5.94
CA LEU A 237 7.68 -3.62 7.35
C LEU A 237 8.67 -4.72 7.66
N GLU A 238 9.45 -4.52 8.72
CA GLU A 238 10.37 -5.53 9.24
C GLU A 238 9.97 -5.84 10.67
N PHE A 239 9.44 -7.03 10.90
CA PHE A 239 9.02 -7.46 12.23
C PHE A 239 10.14 -8.23 12.91
N GLY A 240 10.42 -7.86 14.16
CA GLY A 240 11.31 -8.62 15.04
C GLY A 240 10.63 -9.86 15.63
N ALA A 241 11.36 -10.55 16.51
CA ALA A 241 10.78 -11.61 17.32
C ALA A 241 9.81 -11.05 18.36
N VAL A 242 8.77 -11.80 18.71
CA VAL A 242 7.85 -11.42 19.79
C VAL A 242 8.60 -11.39 21.12
N ALA A 243 8.48 -10.28 21.84
CA ALA A 243 9.02 -10.10 23.19
C ALA A 243 7.85 -9.88 24.16
N GLY A 244 7.44 -10.94 24.87
CA GLY A 244 6.27 -10.90 25.74
C GLY A 244 4.97 -10.69 24.95
N ASN A 245 4.23 -9.61 25.25
CA ASN A 245 3.01 -9.23 24.51
C ASN A 245 3.25 -8.10 23.50
N ARG A 246 4.51 -7.91 23.06
CA ARG A 246 4.91 -6.86 22.14
C ARG A 246 5.60 -7.44 20.91
N LEU A 247 5.28 -6.84 19.77
CA LEU A 247 5.89 -7.10 18.49
C LEU A 247 6.72 -5.88 18.09
N PRO A 248 8.05 -5.90 18.28
CA PRO A 248 8.93 -4.85 17.78
C PRO A 248 9.02 -4.92 16.26
N GLY A 249 9.26 -3.78 15.62
CA GLY A 249 9.48 -3.73 14.19
C GLY A 249 9.90 -2.37 13.65
N LYS A 250 10.15 -2.34 12.35
CA LYS A 250 10.46 -1.14 11.58
C LYS A 250 9.38 -0.94 10.53
N ILE A 251 9.02 0.31 10.28
CA ILE A 251 8.05 0.71 9.28
C ILE A 251 8.65 1.75 8.35
N TYR A 252 8.36 1.60 7.08
CA TYR A 252 8.46 2.64 6.07
C TYR A 252 7.21 2.57 5.20
N LEU A 253 6.40 3.62 5.23
CA LEU A 253 5.19 3.75 4.44
C LEU A 253 5.23 5.09 3.72
N CYS A 254 4.99 5.09 2.41
CA CYS A 254 4.76 6.28 1.61
C CYS A 254 3.51 6.07 0.73
N THR A 255 2.58 7.01 0.78
CA THR A 255 1.35 6.97 -0.02
C THR A 255 1.36 8.03 -1.13
N PRO A 256 0.65 7.79 -2.24
CA PRO A 256 0.62 8.69 -3.41
C PRO A 256 -0.44 9.80 -3.29
N ASP A 257 -0.90 10.13 -2.09
CA ASP A 257 -1.86 11.21 -1.86
C ASP A 257 -1.24 12.59 -2.14
N ASP A 258 -2.08 13.60 -2.39
CA ASP A 258 -1.62 14.97 -2.70
C ASP A 258 -0.69 15.55 -1.63
N ALA A 259 -0.91 15.16 -0.37
CA ALA A 259 -0.10 15.59 0.75
C ALA A 259 1.22 14.80 0.91
N LYS A 260 1.44 13.75 0.09
CA LYS A 260 2.57 12.82 0.15
C LYS A 260 2.80 12.30 1.56
N SER A 261 1.80 11.61 2.10
CA SER A 261 1.87 11.09 3.46
C SER A 261 2.93 10.00 3.57
N TRP A 262 3.72 10.04 4.65
CA TRP A 262 4.72 9.03 4.97
C TRP A 262 4.85 8.79 6.46
N VAL A 263 5.32 7.60 6.82
CA VAL A 263 5.72 7.21 8.18
C VAL A 263 6.95 6.34 8.10
N ALA A 264 8.01 6.69 8.83
CA ALA A 264 9.25 5.92 8.86
C ALA A 264 9.82 5.83 10.27
N GLY A 265 10.35 4.66 10.64
CA GLY A 265 11.14 4.44 11.86
C GLY A 265 10.81 3.12 12.57
N THR A 266 11.15 3.05 13.86
CA THR A 266 10.95 1.86 14.70
C THR A 266 9.68 1.95 15.56
N PHE A 267 9.10 0.80 15.90
CA PHE A 267 7.92 0.74 16.75
C PHE A 267 7.89 -0.53 17.59
N GLU A 268 7.08 -0.49 18.66
CA GLU A 268 6.71 -1.67 19.45
C GLU A 268 5.20 -1.76 19.54
N ALA A 269 4.61 -2.72 18.83
CA ALA A 269 3.17 -2.90 18.79
C ALA A 269 2.71 -3.86 19.91
N GLU A 270 1.72 -3.46 20.68
CA GLU A 270 1.05 -4.35 21.65
C GLU A 270 0.19 -5.37 20.90
N ILE A 271 0.39 -6.67 21.17
CA ILE A 271 -0.43 -7.73 20.58
C ILE A 271 -1.75 -7.81 21.35
N LYS A 272 -2.87 -7.67 20.62
CA LYS A 272 -4.22 -7.74 21.18
C LYS A 272 -4.97 -8.91 20.60
N LYS A 273 -5.61 -9.69 21.48
CA LYS A 273 -6.51 -10.76 21.05
C LYS A 273 -7.73 -10.14 20.34
N PRO A 274 -8.19 -10.73 19.22
CA PRO A 274 -9.43 -10.32 18.59
C PRO A 274 -10.58 -10.38 19.60
N ALA A 275 -11.42 -9.33 19.64
CA ALA A 275 -12.64 -9.39 20.43
C ALA A 275 -13.54 -10.52 19.90
N PRO A 276 -14.20 -11.30 20.77
CA PRO A 276 -15.13 -12.32 20.33
C PRO A 276 -16.24 -11.70 19.46
N PRO A 277 -16.77 -12.45 18.47
CA PRO A 277 -17.83 -11.95 17.60
C PRO A 277 -19.01 -11.49 18.46
N LYS A 278 -19.54 -10.29 18.18
CA LYS A 278 -20.74 -9.80 18.85
C LYS A 278 -21.88 -10.77 18.56
N PRO A 279 -22.71 -11.14 19.56
CA PRO A 279 -23.89 -11.95 19.31
C PRO A 279 -24.77 -11.27 18.27
N PRO A 280 -25.45 -12.04 17.39
CA PRO A 280 -26.34 -11.48 16.39
C PRO A 280 -27.36 -10.56 17.06
N LYS A 281 -27.50 -9.34 16.55
CA LYS A 281 -28.53 -8.41 17.04
C LYS A 281 -29.88 -9.08 16.81
N ALA A 282 -30.67 -9.21 17.89
CA ALA A 282 -32.04 -9.72 17.78
C ALA A 282 -32.82 -8.93 16.72
N PRO A 283 -33.69 -9.58 15.92
CA PRO A 283 -34.54 -8.89 14.97
C PRO A 283 -35.27 -7.75 15.67
N LYS A 284 -35.16 -6.53 15.12
CA LYS A 284 -35.87 -5.37 15.63
C LYS A 284 -37.36 -5.63 15.38
N VAL A 285 -38.08 -6.07 16.40
CA VAL A 285 -39.54 -6.24 16.33
C VAL A 285 -40.12 -4.89 15.90
N PRO A 286 -40.86 -4.81 14.77
CA PRO A 286 -41.52 -3.59 14.36
C PRO A 286 -42.43 -3.13 15.49
N ALA A 287 -42.32 -1.85 15.88
CA ALA A 287 -43.24 -1.28 16.86
C ALA A 287 -44.68 -1.46 16.37
N PRO A 288 -45.64 -1.86 17.23
CA PRO A 288 -47.03 -1.98 16.84
C PRO A 288 -47.51 -0.62 16.34
N THR A 289 -47.98 -0.59 15.09
CA THR A 289 -48.64 0.58 14.50
C THR A 289 -49.93 0.82 15.28
N THR A 290 -49.95 1.86 16.11
CA THR A 290 -51.19 2.38 16.71
C THR A 290 -52.16 2.74 15.60
N PRO A 291 -53.39 2.18 15.58
CA PRO A 291 -54.41 2.61 14.64
C PRO A 291 -54.77 4.07 14.95
N LYS A 292 -54.70 4.93 13.92
CA LYS A 292 -55.24 6.30 13.99
C LYS A 292 -56.74 6.21 14.26
N ARG A 293 -57.18 6.91 15.32
CA ARG A 293 -58.59 7.10 15.67
C ARG A 293 -59.06 8.46 15.15
#